data_AF-A0A419GT41-F1
#
_entry.id   AF-A0A419GT41-F1
#
_cell.length_a   1.000
_cell.length_b   1.000
_cell.length_c   1.000
_cell.angle_alpha   90.00
_cell.angle_beta   90.00
_cell.angle_gamma   90.00
#
_symmetry.space_group_name_H-M   'P 1'
#
loop_
_entity.id
_entity.type
_entity.pdbx_description
1 polymer ?
#
loop_
_entity_poly.entity_id
_entity_poly.type
_entity_poly.pdbx_seq_one_letter_code
_entity_poly.pdbx_strand_id
1 'polypeptide(L)' 'MDVIKLIEDAIEAEREAVRTYKQGAELAEDPETRTFFEQLVGWEQEHERILKERLATLKLIRGDQS' A
#
# COMPACT_ATOMS: atom_id res chain seq x y z
N MET A 1 8.90 16.58 11.53
CA MET A 1 8.14 15.40 11.09
C MET A 1 9.06 14.59 10.20
N ASP A 2 9.32 13.32 10.53
CA ASP A 2 10.24 12.47 9.77
C ASP A 2 9.51 11.93 8.53
N VAL A 3 9.93 12.35 7.34
CA VAL A 3 9.32 11.95 6.06
C VAL A 3 9.46 10.45 5.83
N ILE A 4 10.54 9.83 6.31
CA ILE A 4 10.75 8.39 6.18
C ILE A 4 9.74 7.64 7.04
N LYS A 5 9.51 8.11 8.27
CA LYS A 5 8.48 7.56 9.14
C LYS A 5 7.08 7.71 8.54
N LEU A 6 6.78 8.87 7.94
CA LEU A 6 5.49 9.09 7.28
C LEU A 6 5.24 8.11 6.13
N ILE A 7 6.27 7.81 5.34
CA ILE A 7 6.16 6.84 4.24
C ILE A 7 6.05 5.41 4.77
N GLU A 8 6.73 5.07 5.87
CA GLU A 8 6.59 3.77 6.53
C GLU A 8 5.17 3.58 7.08
N ASP A 9 4.59 4.61 7.72
CA ASP A 9 3.21 4.60 8.20
C ASP A 9 2.21 4.47 7.03
N ALA A 10 2.45 5.17 5.90
CA ALA A 10 1.64 5.05 4.70
C ALA A 10 1.68 3.63 4.10
N ILE A 11 2.86 2.99 4.04
CA ILE A 11 3.00 1.61 3.56
C ILE A 11 2.16 0.63 4.41
N GLU A 12 2.12 0.81 5.73
CA GLU A 12 1.30 -0.06 6.58
C GLU A 12 -0.20 0.19 6.37
N ALA A 13 -0.60 1.45 6.16
CA ALA A 13 -1.97 1.78 5.81
C ALA A 13 -2.41 1.11 4.49
N GLU A 14 -1.57 1.13 3.45
CA GLU A 14 -1.87 0.43 2.19
C GLU A 14 -2.04 -1.08 2.39
N ARG A 15 -1.18 -1.68 3.22
CA ARG A 15 -1.29 -3.12 3.54
C ARG A 15 -2.57 -3.45 4.28
N GLU A 16 -2.99 -2.58 5.19
CA GLU A 16 -4.26 -2.75 5.89
C GLU A 16 -5.46 -2.61 4.95
N ALA A 17 -5.40 -1.67 4.02
CA ALA A 17 -6.40 -1.50 2.97
C ALA A 17 -6.48 -2.76 2.09
N VAL A 18 -5.35 -3.30 1.64
CA VAL A 18 -5.30 -4.59 0.90
C VAL A 18 -5.97 -5.72 1.69
N ARG A 19 -5.68 -5.85 2.99
CA ARG A 19 -6.29 -6.89 3.84
C ARG A 19 -7.81 -6.71 3.92
N THR A 20 -8.25 -5.47 4.14
CA THR A 20 -9.67 -5.12 4.25
C THR A 20 -10.43 -5.38 2.95
N TYR A 21 -9.89 -4.96 1.80
CA TYR A 21 -10.54 -5.18 0.52
C TYR A 21 -10.52 -6.64 0.08
N LYS A 22 -9.48 -7.41 0.42
CA LYS A 22 -9.50 -8.87 0.21
C LYS A 22 -10.64 -9.52 1.00
N GLN A 23 -10.79 -9.18 2.27
CA GLN A 23 -11.92 -9.67 3.07
C GLN A 23 -13.27 -9.23 2.48
N GLY A 24 -13.36 -7.99 1.99
CA GLY A 24 -14.54 -7.50 1.26
C GLY A 24 -14.87 -8.34 0.02
N ALA A 25 -13.86 -8.70 -0.78
CA ALA A 25 -14.01 -9.56 -1.96
C ALA A 25 -14.49 -10.98 -1.60
N GLU A 26 -14.00 -11.53 -0.49
CA GLU A 26 -14.38 -12.85 0.03
C GLU A 26 -15.82 -12.87 0.55
N LEU A 27 -16.27 -11.77 1.17
CA LEU A 27 -17.63 -11.62 1.70
C LEU A 27 -18.65 -11.20 0.64
N ALA A 28 -18.20 -10.73 -0.53
CA ALA A 28 -19.09 -10.31 -1.62
C ALA A 28 -19.83 -11.51 -2.22
N GLU A 29 -21.16 -11.45 -2.16
CA GLU A 29 -22.07 -12.45 -2.73
C GLU A 29 -22.21 -12.31 -4.25
N ASP A 30 -22.16 -11.06 -4.75
CA ASP A 30 -22.27 -10.78 -6.17
C ASP A 30 -20.88 -10.64 -6.84
N PRO A 31 -20.75 -11.13 -8.09
CA PRO A 31 -19.46 -11.14 -8.78
C PRO A 31 -18.96 -9.74 -9.17
N GLU A 32 -19.84 -8.75 -9.30
CA GLU A 32 -19.47 -7.38 -9.67
C GLU A 32 -18.75 -6.68 -8.51
N THR A 33 -19.33 -6.74 -7.31
CA THR A 33 -18.73 -6.25 -6.06
C THR A 33 -17.43 -6.97 -5.74
N ARG A 34 -17.36 -8.29 -5.94
CA ARG A 34 -16.08 -9.02 -5.80
C ARG A 34 -15.01 -8.46 -6.74
N THR A 35 -15.35 -8.30 -8.02
CA THR A 35 -14.43 -7.75 -9.02
C THR A 35 -13.97 -6.34 -8.65
N PHE A 36 -14.89 -5.51 -8.13
CA PHE A 36 -14.55 -4.17 -7.66
C PHE A 36 -13.56 -4.20 -6.50
N PHE A 37 -13.78 -5.04 -5.49
CA PHE A 37 -12.82 -5.19 -4.39
C PHE A 37 -11.46 -5.74 -4.87
N GLU A 38 -11.44 -6.68 -5.81
CA GLU A 38 -10.20 -7.17 -6.42
C GLU A 38 -9.44 -6.07 -7.15
N GLN A 39 -10.15 -5.15 -7.83
CA GLN A 39 -9.53 -3.97 -8.44
C GLN A 39 -8.93 -3.03 -7.39
N LEU A 40 -9.64 -2.77 -6.29
CA LEU A 40 -9.12 -1.96 -5.19
C LEU A 40 -7.84 -2.57 -4.60
N VAL A 41 -7.82 -3.88 -4.37
CA VAL A 41 -6.62 -4.61 -3.93
C VAL A 41 -5.45 -4.36 -4.88
N GLY A 42 -5.68 -4.42 -6.19
CA GLY A 42 -4.65 -4.15 -7.19
C GLY A 42 -4.10 -2.71 -7.12
N TRP A 43 -4.97 -1.72 -6.89
CA TRP A 43 -4.54 -0.33 -6.75
C TRP A 43 -3.69 -0.10 -5.51
N GLU A 44 -4.11 -0.61 -4.34
CA GLU A 44 -3.35 -0.41 -3.10
C GLU A 44 -2.01 -1.16 -3.12
N GLN A 45 -1.94 -2.30 -3.81
CA GLN A 45 -0.66 -2.99 -4.04
C GLN A 45 0.32 -2.16 -4.89
N GLU A 46 -0.19 -1.43 -5.88
CA GLU A 46 0.61 -0.52 -6.69
C GLU A 46 1.05 0.71 -5.88
N HIS A 47 0.17 1.27 -5.05
CA HIS A 47 0.53 2.32 -4.09
C HIS A 47 1.63 1.86 -3.14
N GLU A 48 1.51 0.66 -2.55
CA GLU A 48 2.53 0.07 -1.68
C GLU A 48 3.88 -0.05 -2.41
N ARG A 49 3.87 -0.50 -3.67
CA ARG A 49 5.09 -0.62 -4.50
C ARG A 49 5.77 0.74 -4.69
N ILE A 50 5.02 1.75 -5.11
CA ILE A 50 5.54 3.11 -5.34
C ILE A 50 6.11 3.71 -4.04
N LEU A 51 5.42 3.53 -2.91
CA LEU A 51 5.88 4.03 -1.61
C LEU A 51 7.18 3.35 -1.18
N LYS A 52 7.32 2.04 -1.38
CA LYS A 52 8.58 1.31 -1.10
C LYS A 52 9.75 1.81 -1.94
N GLU A 53 9.52 2.08 -3.22
CA GLU A 53 10.56 2.63 -4.10
C GLU A 53 11.03 4.02 -3.65
N ARG A 54 10.09 4.87 -3.25
CA ARG A 54 10.39 6.19 -2.67
C ARG A 54 11.14 6.06 -1.34
N LEU A 55 10.71 5.14 -0.48
CA LEU A 55 11.38 4.87 0.79
C LEU A 55 12.83 4.42 0.60
N ALA A 56 13.06 3.51 -0.34
CA ALA A 56 14.40 3.03 -0.68
C ALA A 56 15.29 4.19 -1.17
N THR A 57 14.76 5.02 -2.08
CA THR A 57 15.46 6.21 -2.58
C THR A 57 15.83 7.18 -1.46
N LEU A 58 14.88 7.48 -0.56
CA LEU A 58 15.12 8.38 0.56
C LEU A 58 16.14 7.82 1.57
N LYS A 59 16.12 6.50 1.82
CA LYS A 59 17.09 5.84 2.69
C LYS A 59 18.50 5.87 2.08
N LEU A 60 18.63 5.72 0.76
CA LEU A 60 19.91 5.86 0.06
C LEU A 60 20.46 7.30 0.19
N ILE A 61 19.64 8.31 -0.11
CA ILE A 61 20.05 9.72 -0.02
C ILE A 61 20.45 10.10 1.42
N ARG A 62 19.74 9.57 2.43
CA ARG A 62 20.07 9.81 3.85
C ARG A 62 21.33 9.07 4.28
N GLY A 63 21.56 7.86 3.76
CA GLY A 63 22.77 7.07 4.02
C GLY A 63 24.03 7.68 3.43
N ASP A 64 23.91 8.37 2.29
CA ASP A 64 25.02 9.09 1.61
C ASP A 64 25.44 10.39 2.33
N GLN A 65 24.65 10.87 3.31
CA GLN A 65 25.00 12.04 4.13
C GLN A 65 25.70 11.65 5.46
N SER A 66 26.20 10.42 5.56
CA SER A 66 26.93 9.90 6.74
C SER A 66 28.42 9.81 6.50
#